data_AF-A0A562UMK1-F1
#
_entry.id   AF-A0A562UMK1-F1
#
_cell.length_a   1.000
_cell.length_b   1.000
_cell.length_c   1.000
_cell.angle_alpha   90.00
_cell.angle_beta   90.00
_cell.angle_gamma   90.00
#
_symmetry.space_group_name_H-M   'P 1'
#
loop_
_entity.id
_entity.type
_entity.pdbx_description
1 polymer ?
#
loop_
_entity_poly.entity_id
_entity_poly.type
_entity_poly.pdbx_seq_one_letter_code
_entity_poly.pdbx_strand_id
1 'polypeptide(L)'
;MKKLAFAALGAASMVVATPAISQSFTYDVTWEPVVPYGGLSSPDGPQYRGGSVNGTYETTFDDGSMVNGTVRCVGTRQPHGGIFAIHLACTAEDEQGTYSLAYGCNWLGEPGPDTALGCVGAMEAKDGEAAGTRGGLTMHWYSDDKSEGTGQWYTAE
;
A
#
# COMPACT_ATOMS: atom_id res chain seq x y z
N MET A 1 -60.42 17.78 -23.37
CA MET A 1 -59.68 18.26 -22.18
C MET A 1 -58.65 17.20 -21.79
N LYS A 2 -57.38 17.61 -21.88
CA LYS A 2 -56.14 17.08 -21.26
C LYS A 2 -55.99 15.55 -21.10
N LYS A 3 -55.30 14.96 -22.08
CA LYS A 3 -54.49 13.74 -21.95
C LYS A 3 -53.40 13.99 -20.88
N LEU A 4 -53.62 13.52 -19.66
CA LEU A 4 -52.65 13.55 -18.55
C LEU A 4 -52.57 12.15 -17.95
N ALA A 5 -51.96 11.24 -18.68
CA ALA A 5 -51.43 9.98 -18.17
C ALA A 5 -50.28 9.63 -19.13
N PHE A 6 -49.19 9.05 -18.64
CA PHE A 6 -47.94 8.75 -19.36
C PHE A 6 -46.80 9.77 -19.27
N ALA A 7 -46.60 10.41 -18.12
CA ALA A 7 -45.33 11.11 -17.82
C ALA A 7 -44.73 10.70 -16.46
N ALA A 8 -44.76 9.41 -16.12
CA ALA A 8 -44.28 8.93 -14.81
C ALA A 8 -43.41 7.66 -14.84
N LEU A 9 -42.82 7.29 -15.98
CA LEU A 9 -42.01 6.06 -16.09
C LEU A 9 -40.61 6.27 -16.71
N GLY A 10 -40.17 7.51 -16.89
CA GLY A 10 -38.91 7.84 -17.57
C GLY A 10 -37.74 8.25 -16.67
N ALA A 11 -37.86 8.17 -15.34
CA ALA A 11 -36.89 8.75 -14.40
C ALA A 11 -36.51 7.81 -13.25
N ALA A 12 -36.44 6.49 -13.49
CA ALA A 12 -36.05 5.51 -12.48
C ALA A 12 -34.82 4.67 -12.88
N SER A 13 -34.07 5.05 -13.92
CA SER A 13 -32.96 4.25 -14.46
C SER A 13 -31.57 4.89 -14.36
N MET A 14 -31.37 5.97 -13.60
CA MET A 14 -30.09 6.70 -13.53
C MET A 14 -29.42 6.74 -12.14
N VAL A 15 -29.77 5.86 -11.20
CA VAL A 15 -29.08 5.83 -9.89
C VAL A 15 -28.80 4.40 -9.43
N VAL A 16 -28.11 3.64 -10.26
CA VAL A 16 -27.23 2.56 -9.77
C VAL A 16 -25.93 2.63 -10.56
N ALA A 17 -25.31 3.81 -10.57
CA ALA A 17 -23.86 3.84 -10.74
C ALA A 17 -23.28 3.33 -9.42
N THR A 18 -23.10 2.02 -9.30
CA THR A 18 -22.16 1.49 -8.32
C THR A 18 -20.86 2.24 -8.55
N PRO A 19 -20.35 3.04 -7.59
CA PRO A 19 -19.05 3.66 -7.79
C PRO A 19 -18.08 2.50 -7.99
N ALA A 20 -17.45 2.43 -9.16
CA ALA A 20 -16.19 1.73 -9.26
C ALA A 20 -15.31 2.37 -8.19
N ILE A 21 -15.02 1.66 -7.10
CA ILE A 21 -14.29 2.21 -5.94
C ILE A 21 -12.82 2.36 -6.34
N SER A 22 -12.57 3.38 -7.16
CA SER A 22 -11.25 3.95 -7.38
C SER A 22 -11.08 5.05 -6.35
N GLN A 23 -10.76 4.67 -5.13
CA GLN A 23 -10.52 5.60 -4.02
C GLN A 23 -9.02 5.76 -3.83
N SER A 24 -8.54 7.01 -3.83
CA SER A 24 -7.17 7.34 -3.46
C SER A 24 -7.09 7.61 -1.96
N PHE A 25 -5.90 7.46 -1.41
CA PHE A 25 -5.62 7.73 -0.01
C PHE A 25 -4.16 8.10 0.20
N THR A 26 -3.90 8.82 1.29
CA THR A 26 -2.57 9.00 1.88
C THR A 26 -2.47 8.15 3.14
N TYR A 27 -1.26 7.77 3.52
CA TYR A 27 -1.04 7.08 4.78
C TYR A 27 0.30 7.44 5.42
N ASP A 28 0.32 7.36 6.74
CA ASP A 28 1.50 7.50 7.58
C ASP A 28 1.73 6.20 8.35
N VAL A 29 2.99 5.79 8.53
CA VAL A 29 3.35 4.60 9.29
C VAL A 29 4.36 4.96 10.38
N THR A 30 4.14 4.39 11.56
CA THR A 30 5.12 4.34 12.64
C THR A 30 5.64 2.93 12.78
N TRP A 31 6.96 2.76 12.63
CA TRP A 31 7.62 1.46 12.63
C TRP A 31 8.28 1.14 13.98
N GLU A 32 8.24 -0.13 14.35
CA GLU A 32 9.12 -0.69 15.37
C GLU A 32 10.54 -0.87 14.81
N PRO A 33 11.56 -1.10 15.66
CA PRO A 33 12.89 -1.42 15.19
C PRO A 33 12.92 -2.68 14.30
N VAL A 34 13.65 -2.61 13.19
CA VAL A 34 13.84 -3.75 12.28
C VAL A 34 14.59 -4.88 12.98
N VAL A 35 14.03 -6.09 12.94
CA VAL A 35 14.70 -7.32 13.37
C VAL A 35 15.50 -7.86 12.17
N PRO A 36 16.84 -7.82 12.20
CA PRO A 36 17.64 -8.19 11.05
C PRO A 36 17.74 -9.71 10.89
N TYR A 37 17.77 -10.16 9.64
CA TYR A 37 18.17 -11.51 9.26
C TYR A 37 19.57 -11.48 8.65
N GLY A 38 20.30 -12.59 8.80
CA GLY A 38 21.64 -12.76 8.25
C GLY A 38 21.70 -12.64 6.72
N GLY A 39 22.89 -12.76 6.18
CA GLY A 39 23.15 -12.72 4.74
C GLY A 39 24.51 -13.32 4.43
N LEU A 40 24.86 -13.38 3.15
CA LEU A 40 26.18 -13.81 2.71
C LEU A 40 27.13 -12.63 2.66
N SER A 41 28.34 -12.81 3.18
CA SER A 41 29.42 -11.86 2.95
C SER A 41 29.79 -11.85 1.46
N SER A 42 29.94 -10.67 0.86
CA SER A 42 30.47 -10.48 -0.49
C SER A 42 31.42 -9.28 -0.51
N PRO A 43 32.41 -9.21 -1.42
CA PRO A 43 33.27 -8.04 -1.60
C PRO A 43 32.49 -6.73 -1.78
N ASP A 44 31.27 -6.80 -2.34
CA ASP A 44 30.40 -5.64 -2.60
C ASP A 44 29.42 -5.34 -1.44
N GLY A 45 29.61 -5.98 -0.27
CA GLY A 45 28.74 -5.87 0.90
C GLY A 45 27.81 -7.09 1.10
N PRO A 46 27.05 -7.14 2.22
CA PRO A 46 26.26 -8.32 2.56
C PRO A 46 25.09 -8.54 1.57
N GLN A 47 25.12 -9.69 0.88
CA GLN A 47 24.10 -10.15 -0.05
C GLN A 47 22.98 -10.89 0.69
N TYR A 48 21.75 -10.78 0.18
CA TYR A 48 20.55 -11.43 0.73
C TYR A 48 20.24 -11.05 2.18
N ARG A 49 20.86 -9.97 2.70
CA ARG A 49 20.52 -9.45 4.02
C ARG A 49 19.04 -9.07 4.01
N GLY A 50 18.32 -9.49 5.03
CA GLY A 50 16.91 -9.17 5.19
C GLY A 50 16.59 -8.67 6.58
N GLY A 51 15.30 -8.51 6.82
CA GLY A 51 14.77 -8.23 8.14
C GLY A 51 13.25 -8.29 8.15
N SER A 52 12.68 -8.25 9.34
CA SER A 52 11.24 -8.10 9.54
C SER A 52 10.98 -6.90 10.43
N VAL A 53 9.85 -6.25 10.24
CA VAL A 53 9.46 -5.07 10.99
C VAL A 53 7.94 -5.03 11.11
N ASN A 54 7.46 -4.57 12.27
CA ASN A 54 6.05 -4.26 12.48
C ASN A 54 5.89 -2.75 12.55
N GLY A 55 4.66 -2.28 12.36
CA GLY A 55 4.29 -0.89 12.54
C GLY A 55 2.79 -0.73 12.68
N THR A 56 2.39 0.51 12.93
CA THR A 56 1.00 0.97 12.91
C THR A 56 0.86 2.02 11.84
N TYR A 57 -0.25 2.02 11.11
CA TYR A 57 -0.52 3.03 10.09
C TYR A 57 -1.83 3.76 10.34
N GLU A 58 -1.89 4.99 9.84
CA GLU A 58 -3.10 5.79 9.72
C GLU A 58 -3.27 6.12 8.24
N THR A 59 -4.44 5.78 7.68
CA THR A 59 -4.83 6.05 6.30
C THR A 59 -5.90 7.13 6.30
N THR A 60 -5.73 8.15 5.46
CA THR A 60 -6.74 9.17 5.18
C THR A 60 -7.21 9.02 3.73
N PHE A 61 -8.49 8.75 3.55
CA PHE A 61 -9.11 8.62 2.23
C PHE A 61 -9.52 9.99 1.66
N ASP A 62 -9.73 10.06 0.34
CA ASP A 62 -10.14 11.30 -0.35
C ASP A 62 -11.46 11.90 0.18
N ASP A 63 -12.33 11.10 0.80
CA ASP A 63 -13.58 11.56 1.43
C ASP A 63 -13.39 12.11 2.85
N GLY A 64 -12.15 12.13 3.34
CA GLY A 64 -11.76 12.58 4.68
C GLY A 64 -11.98 11.54 5.78
N SER A 65 -12.47 10.34 5.45
CA SER A 65 -12.51 9.24 6.41
C SER A 65 -11.09 8.76 6.74
N MET A 66 -10.91 8.28 7.97
CA MET A 66 -9.64 7.84 8.48
C MET A 66 -9.76 6.44 9.04
N VAL A 67 -8.77 5.60 8.76
CA VAL A 67 -8.69 4.23 9.28
C VAL A 67 -7.31 3.96 9.83
N ASN A 68 -7.26 3.29 10.97
CA ASN A 68 -6.04 2.93 11.66
C ASN A 68 -5.86 1.42 11.63
N GLY A 69 -4.61 0.98 11.49
CA GLY A 69 -4.31 -0.44 11.44
C GLY A 69 -2.88 -0.78 11.82
N THR A 70 -2.54 -2.05 11.63
CA THR A 70 -1.20 -2.58 11.84
C THR A 70 -0.64 -3.11 10.55
N VAL A 71 0.69 -3.03 10.39
CA VAL A 71 1.38 -3.55 9.22
C VAL A 71 2.61 -4.32 9.66
N ARG A 72 2.86 -5.46 9.03
CA ARG A 72 4.07 -6.25 9.22
C ARG A 72 4.71 -6.50 7.87
N CYS A 73 5.99 -6.18 7.75
CA CYS A 73 6.77 -6.38 6.55
C CYS A 73 7.94 -7.32 6.78
N VAL A 74 8.28 -8.09 5.76
CA VAL A 74 9.59 -8.72 5.61
C VAL A 74 10.27 -8.10 4.39
N GLY A 75 11.55 -7.78 4.54
CA GLY A 75 12.35 -7.14 3.50
C GLY A 75 13.60 -7.94 3.19
N THR A 76 14.02 -7.97 1.93
CA THR A 76 15.31 -8.56 1.53
C THR A 76 16.02 -7.66 0.52
N ARG A 77 17.34 -7.52 0.67
CA ARG A 77 18.18 -6.89 -0.35
C ARG A 77 18.30 -7.80 -1.56
N GLN A 78 18.21 -7.22 -2.75
CA GLN A 78 18.51 -7.97 -3.96
C GLN A 78 20.02 -8.02 -4.22
N PRO A 79 20.50 -9.07 -4.92
CA PRO A 79 21.83 -9.06 -5.49
C PRO A 79 21.97 -7.91 -6.50
N HIS A 80 23.22 -7.51 -6.75
CA HIS A 80 23.53 -6.43 -7.68
C HIS A 80 22.95 -6.71 -9.09
N GLY A 81 22.37 -5.68 -9.71
CA GLY A 81 21.74 -5.77 -11.04
C GLY A 81 20.21 -5.94 -11.04
N GLY A 82 19.57 -5.99 -9.87
CA GLY A 82 18.11 -5.90 -9.75
C GLY A 82 17.55 -4.50 -10.02
N ILE A 83 16.25 -4.40 -10.33
CA ILE A 83 15.54 -3.12 -10.52
C ILE A 83 15.41 -2.35 -9.20
N PHE A 84 15.31 -3.07 -8.09
CA PHE A 84 15.17 -2.50 -6.75
C PHE A 84 16.26 -3.00 -5.82
N ALA A 85 16.77 -2.11 -4.98
CA ALA A 85 17.74 -2.46 -3.95
C ALA A 85 17.13 -3.39 -2.88
N ILE A 86 15.84 -3.20 -2.57
CA ILE A 86 15.11 -3.93 -1.52
C ILE A 86 13.72 -4.32 -2.05
N HIS A 87 13.27 -5.54 -1.76
CA HIS A 87 11.87 -5.93 -1.90
C HIS A 87 11.24 -6.12 -0.54
N LEU A 88 10.03 -5.60 -0.37
CA LEU A 88 9.22 -5.80 0.83
C LEU A 88 7.98 -6.62 0.45
N ALA A 89 7.63 -7.58 1.30
CA ALA A 89 6.33 -8.22 1.31
C ALA A 89 5.70 -7.94 2.67
N CYS A 90 4.50 -7.37 2.67
CA CYS A 90 3.82 -6.94 3.88
C CYS A 90 2.40 -7.48 3.96
N THR A 91 1.94 -7.62 5.20
CA THR A 91 0.52 -7.79 5.53
C THR A 91 0.09 -6.59 6.35
N ALA A 92 -0.97 -5.92 5.93
CA ALA A 92 -1.64 -4.87 6.70
C ALA A 92 -3.02 -5.36 7.14
N GLU A 93 -3.49 -4.92 8.30
CA GLU A 93 -4.78 -5.29 8.87
C GLU A 93 -5.40 -4.09 9.59
N ASP A 94 -6.67 -3.83 9.33
CA ASP A 94 -7.50 -2.83 10.01
C ASP A 94 -8.93 -3.36 10.22
N GLU A 95 -9.85 -2.49 10.64
CA GLU A 95 -11.27 -2.85 10.82
C GLU A 95 -12.01 -3.17 9.50
N GLN A 96 -11.46 -2.76 8.36
CA GLN A 96 -12.05 -2.98 7.05
C GLN A 96 -11.59 -4.31 6.43
N GLY A 97 -10.41 -4.82 6.81
CA GLY A 97 -9.92 -6.14 6.43
C GLY A 97 -8.40 -6.30 6.47
N THR A 98 -7.95 -7.34 5.76
CA THR A 98 -6.55 -7.74 5.60
C THR A 98 -6.08 -7.48 4.18
N TYR A 99 -4.87 -6.93 4.05
CA TYR A 99 -4.27 -6.56 2.77
C TYR A 99 -2.87 -7.16 2.63
N SER A 100 -2.55 -7.67 1.44
CA SER A 100 -1.17 -8.00 1.07
C SER A 100 -0.56 -6.87 0.27
N LEU A 101 0.61 -6.40 0.68
CA LEU A 101 1.35 -5.34 0.01
C LEU A 101 2.69 -5.89 -0.49
N ALA A 102 3.13 -5.44 -1.66
CA ALA A 102 4.46 -5.75 -2.17
C ALA A 102 5.11 -4.46 -2.67
N TYR A 103 6.34 -4.18 -2.23
CA TYR A 103 7.10 -3.01 -2.66
C TYR A 103 8.45 -3.40 -3.26
N GLY A 104 8.87 -2.63 -4.26
CA GLY A 104 10.25 -2.48 -4.65
C GLY A 104 10.77 -1.10 -4.22
N CYS A 105 11.89 -1.06 -3.52
CA CYS A 105 12.47 0.15 -2.94
C CYS A 105 13.90 0.41 -3.43
N ASN A 106 14.23 1.69 -3.59
CA ASN A 106 15.57 2.17 -3.92
C ASN A 106 15.98 3.28 -2.95
N TRP A 107 17.29 3.41 -2.75
CA TRP A 107 17.87 4.50 -1.96
C TRP A 107 17.68 5.84 -2.68
N LEU A 108 17.22 6.85 -1.95
CA LEU A 108 17.12 8.23 -2.43
C LEU A 108 18.41 8.98 -2.14
N GLY A 109 19.52 8.50 -2.71
CA GLY A 109 20.86 9.01 -2.47
C GLY A 109 21.90 7.89 -2.36
N GLU A 110 23.05 8.21 -1.78
CA GLU A 110 24.08 7.20 -1.50
C GLU A 110 23.59 6.23 -0.42
N PRO A 111 23.67 4.90 -0.63
CA PRO A 111 23.18 3.91 0.33
C PRO A 111 23.88 4.03 1.69
N GLY A 112 23.10 4.17 2.75
CA GLY A 112 23.57 4.31 4.13
C GLY A 112 22.46 3.98 5.14
N PRO A 113 22.80 3.86 6.44
CA PRO A 113 21.81 3.56 7.48
C PRO A 113 20.71 4.61 7.57
N ASP A 114 21.04 5.88 7.32
CA ASP A 114 20.11 7.02 7.44
C ASP A 114 19.55 7.47 6.08
N THR A 115 19.82 6.73 5.00
CA THR A 115 19.41 7.12 3.66
C THR A 115 17.96 6.71 3.43
N ALA A 116 17.12 7.70 3.09
CA ALA A 116 15.72 7.46 2.79
C ALA A 116 15.52 6.45 1.63
N LEU A 117 14.42 5.72 1.68
CA LEU A 117 13.99 4.82 0.61
C LEU A 117 12.77 5.38 -0.10
N GLY A 118 12.81 5.32 -1.43
CA GLY A 118 11.65 5.53 -2.29
C GLY A 118 11.16 4.19 -2.80
N CYS A 119 9.89 3.89 -2.56
CA CYS A 119 9.29 2.61 -2.89
C CYS A 119 8.06 2.78 -3.76
N VAL A 120 7.86 1.82 -4.65
CA VAL A 120 6.63 1.65 -5.44
C VAL A 120 6.16 0.22 -5.30
N GLY A 121 4.84 0.02 -5.27
CA GLY A 121 4.27 -1.25 -4.93
C GLY A 121 2.87 -1.48 -5.46
N ALA A 122 2.36 -2.66 -5.14
CA ALA A 122 0.98 -3.06 -5.37
C ALA A 122 0.37 -3.63 -4.09
N MET A 123 -0.94 -3.55 -3.99
CA MET A 123 -1.72 -4.09 -2.87
C MET A 123 -2.89 -4.92 -3.37
N GLU A 124 -3.32 -5.88 -2.55
CA GLU A 124 -4.49 -6.70 -2.78
C GLU A 124 -5.23 -6.91 -1.46
N ALA A 125 -6.52 -6.59 -1.44
CA ALA A 125 -7.41 -6.90 -0.31
C ALA A 125 -7.78 -8.39 -0.32
N LYS A 126 -7.58 -9.05 0.81
CA LYS A 126 -7.77 -10.51 0.97
C LYS A 126 -9.15 -10.86 1.49
N ASP A 127 -9.73 -9.99 2.29
CA ASP A 127 -11.07 -10.11 2.86
C ASP A 127 -11.69 -8.70 2.99
N GLY A 128 -12.80 -8.59 3.74
CA GLY A 128 -13.52 -7.34 3.90
C GLY A 128 -14.38 -6.94 2.71
N GLU A 129 -14.89 -5.71 2.73
CA GLU A 129 -15.71 -5.16 1.64
C GLU A 129 -14.91 -5.00 0.33
N ALA A 130 -13.60 -4.76 0.46
CA ALA A 130 -12.69 -4.59 -0.67
C ALA A 130 -12.14 -5.93 -1.21
N ALA A 131 -12.54 -7.09 -0.69
CA ALA A 131 -11.95 -8.38 -1.04
C ALA A 131 -11.81 -8.60 -2.55
N GLY A 132 -10.61 -8.98 -2.99
CA GLY A 132 -10.29 -9.22 -4.40
C GLY A 132 -9.89 -7.97 -5.18
N THR A 133 -10.13 -6.76 -4.67
CA THR A 133 -9.63 -5.52 -5.29
C THR A 133 -8.11 -5.43 -5.19
N ARG A 134 -7.52 -4.73 -6.16
CA ARG A 134 -6.07 -4.51 -6.25
C ARG A 134 -5.79 -3.04 -6.40
N GLY A 135 -4.64 -2.60 -5.93
CA GLY A 135 -4.27 -1.20 -5.98
C GLY A 135 -2.79 -1.01 -6.23
N GLY A 136 -2.42 0.24 -6.51
CA GLY A 136 -1.03 0.70 -6.52
C GLY A 136 -0.77 1.57 -5.32
N LEU A 137 0.47 1.57 -4.82
CA LEU A 137 0.88 2.45 -3.72
C LEU A 137 2.37 2.79 -3.79
N THR A 138 2.73 3.91 -3.16
CA THR A 138 4.09 4.41 -3.03
C THR A 138 4.42 4.58 -1.56
N MET A 139 5.69 4.46 -1.20
CA MET A 139 6.15 4.73 0.17
C MET A 139 7.46 5.50 0.14
N HIS A 140 7.56 6.52 0.98
CA HIS A 140 8.78 7.24 1.32
C HIS A 140 9.15 6.89 2.76
N TRP A 141 10.17 6.06 2.93
CA TRP A 141 10.71 5.70 4.24
C TRP A 141 11.85 6.66 4.57
N TYR A 142 11.63 7.61 5.47
CA TYR A 142 12.50 8.77 5.65
C TYR A 142 13.15 8.90 7.03
N SER A 143 12.73 8.09 8.01
CA SER A 143 13.44 7.93 9.29
C SER A 143 13.43 6.47 9.72
N ASP A 144 14.18 6.13 10.77
CA ASP A 144 14.22 4.77 11.33
C ASP A 144 12.83 4.22 11.68
N ASP A 145 11.91 5.11 12.08
CA ASP A 145 10.61 4.78 12.65
C ASP A 145 9.43 5.38 11.88
N LYS A 146 9.64 6.12 10.78
CA LYS A 146 8.55 6.77 10.02
C LYS A 146 8.65 6.57 8.52
N SER A 147 7.48 6.40 7.92
CA SER A 147 7.30 6.49 6.49
C SER A 147 5.92 7.07 6.15
N GLU A 148 5.81 7.67 4.98
CA GLU A 148 4.55 8.19 4.43
C GLU A 148 4.33 7.63 3.03
N GLY A 149 3.10 7.69 2.52
CA GLY A 149 2.80 7.19 1.19
C GLY A 149 1.44 7.57 0.65
N THR A 150 1.20 7.18 -0.59
CA THR A 150 -0.08 7.34 -1.28
C THR A 150 -0.48 6.04 -1.92
N GLY A 151 -1.77 5.74 -1.95
CA GLY A 151 -2.31 4.56 -2.62
C GLY A 151 -3.58 4.88 -3.38
N GLN A 152 -3.92 3.97 -4.28
CA GLN A 152 -5.18 4.00 -5.02
C GLN A 152 -5.66 2.58 -5.26
N TRP A 153 -6.93 2.33 -4.92
CA TRP A 153 -7.62 1.10 -5.29
C TRP A 153 -8.04 1.13 -6.75
N TYR A 154 -7.98 -0.04 -7.39
CA TYR A 154 -8.50 -0.32 -8.72
C TYR A 154 -9.47 -1.50 -8.60
N THR A 155 -10.55 -1.45 -9.38
CA THR A 155 -11.48 -2.57 -9.46
C THR A 155 -10.78 -3.78 -10.09
N ALA A 156 -10.87 -4.94 -9.45
CA ALA A 156 -10.51 -6.19 -10.11
C ALA A 156 -11.55 -6.49 -11.21
N GLU A 157 -11.09 -6.73 -12.43
CA GLU A 157 -11.92 -7.22 -13.54
C GLU A 157 -12.36 -8.67 -13.32
#